data_AF-A0A3P9B8V1-F1
#
_entry.id   AF-A0A3P9B8V1-F1
#
_cell.length_a   1.000
_cell.length_b   1.000
_cell.length_c   1.000
_cell.angle_alpha   90.00
_cell.angle_beta   90.00
_cell.angle_gamma   90.00
#
_symmetry.space_group_name_H-M   'P 1'
#
loop_
_entity.id
_entity.type
_entity.pdbx_description
1 polymer ?
#
loop_
_entity_poly.entity_id
_entity_poly.type
_entity_poly.pdbx_seq_one_letter_code
_entity_poly.pdbx_strand_id
1 'polypeptide(L)'
;MDVTLSELLGAFMESPLVVWVRTLGPLGSGDGAGSDERLSMFMELVDGVFLHKIMTHIDPSPTNQRLNKNVNNDVSLRLHNLTVLTRHIRTPLL
;
A
#
# COMPACT_ATOMS: atom_id res chain seq x y z
N MET A 1 7.92 3.94 -29.07
CA MET A 1 7.77 4.99 -28.05
C MET A 1 8.13 4.36 -26.73
N ASP A 2 9.04 4.98 -25.98
CA ASP A 2 9.32 4.56 -24.62
C ASP A 2 8.10 4.85 -23.74
N VAL A 3 7.75 3.90 -22.88
CA VAL A 3 6.63 4.05 -21.94
C VAL A 3 7.03 5.06 -20.85
N THR A 4 6.18 6.04 -20.61
CA THR A 4 6.41 7.06 -19.57
C THR A 4 6.12 6.51 -18.17
N LEU A 5 6.73 7.11 -17.15
CA LEU A 5 6.45 6.76 -15.75
C LEU A 5 4.96 6.95 -15.39
N SER A 6 4.32 7.97 -15.97
CA SER A 6 2.90 8.24 -15.73
C SER A 6 2.00 7.14 -16.29
N GLU A 7 2.32 6.63 -17.49
CA GLU A 7 1.60 5.50 -18.10
C GLU A 7 1.82 4.21 -17.30
N LEU A 8 3.05 3.95 -16.84
CA LEU A 8 3.34 2.78 -16.00
C LEU A 8 2.61 2.84 -14.65
N LEU A 9 2.60 4.02 -14.01
CA LEU A 9 1.86 4.26 -12.78
C LEU A 9 0.36 4.08 -12.99
N GLY A 10 -0.18 4.61 -14.10
CA GLY A 10 -1.57 4.40 -14.49
C GLY A 10 -1.91 2.92 -14.63
N ALA A 11 -1.12 2.17 -15.39
CA ALA A 11 -1.32 0.73 -15.58
C ALA A 11 -1.21 -0.06 -14.26
N PHE A 12 -0.30 0.32 -13.37
CA PHE A 12 -0.19 -0.28 -12.04
C PHE A 12 -1.41 0.00 -11.17
N MET A 13 -1.91 1.24 -11.16
CA MET A 13 -3.12 1.63 -10.40
C MET A 13 -4.39 0.93 -10.89
N GLU A 14 -4.46 0.59 -12.18
CA GLU A 14 -5.58 -0.18 -12.77
C GLU A 14 -5.39 -1.70 -12.70
N SER A 15 -4.29 -2.17 -12.11
CA SER A 15 -4.06 -3.61 -11.97
C SER A 15 -5.13 -4.25 -11.06
N PRO A 16 -5.55 -5.50 -11.33
CA PRO A 16 -6.62 -6.16 -10.56
C PRO A 16 -6.40 -6.14 -9.04
N LEU A 17 -5.14 -6.28 -8.61
CA LEU A 17 -4.79 -6.26 -7.20
C LEU A 17 -5.01 -4.87 -6.58
N VAL A 18 -4.59 -3.80 -7.24
CA VAL A 18 -4.78 -2.42 -6.73
C VAL A 18 -6.27 -2.06 -6.74
N VAL A 19 -6.99 -2.44 -7.79
CA VAL A 19 -8.46 -2.26 -7.85
C VAL A 19 -9.15 -2.97 -6.69
N TRP A 20 -8.79 -4.22 -6.39
CA TRP A 20 -9.34 -4.95 -5.24
C TRP A 20 -8.98 -4.26 -3.91
N VAL A 21 -7.72 -3.85 -3.71
CA VAL A 21 -7.27 -3.13 -2.52
C VAL A 21 -8.09 -1.86 -2.26
N ARG A 22 -8.45 -1.12 -3.30
CA ARG A 22 -9.29 0.09 -3.21
C ARG A 22 -10.73 -0.20 -2.77
N THR A 23 -11.23 -1.42 -2.94
CA THR A 23 -12.56 -1.80 -2.43
C THR A 23 -12.60 -1.97 -0.91
N LEU A 24 -11.45 -2.10 -0.25
CA LEU A 24 -11.32 -2.41 1.17
C LEU A 24 -11.16 -1.18 2.06
N GLY A 25 -11.18 0.02 1.48
CA GLY A 25 -11.15 1.28 2.20
C GLY A 25 -10.69 2.46 1.34
N PRO A 26 -10.80 3.69 1.87
CA PRO A 26 -10.36 4.89 1.17
C PRO A 26 -8.82 4.88 1.06
N LEU A 27 -8.32 4.68 -0.16
CA LEU A 27 -6.92 4.82 -0.56
C LEU A 27 -6.79 6.14 -1.32
N GLY A 28 -5.88 7.02 -0.91
CA GLY A 28 -5.77 8.37 -1.45
C GLY A 28 -6.73 9.32 -0.74
N SER A 29 -6.26 9.94 0.33
CA SER A 29 -7.05 10.86 1.15
C SER A 29 -7.16 12.29 0.58
N GLY A 30 -6.61 12.54 -0.61
CA GLY A 30 -6.38 13.88 -1.15
C GLY A 30 -7.39 14.28 -2.22
N ASP A 31 -7.88 15.51 -2.13
CA ASP A 31 -8.80 16.19 -3.06
C ASP A 31 -8.17 16.51 -4.45
N GLY A 32 -7.08 15.81 -4.80
CA GLY A 32 -6.29 16.07 -6.00
C GLY A 32 -6.86 15.32 -7.20
N ALA A 33 -7.18 16.02 -8.28
CA ALA A 33 -7.62 15.40 -9.52
C ALA A 33 -6.42 15.02 -10.41
N GLY A 34 -6.37 13.78 -10.91
CA GLY A 34 -5.48 13.40 -12.02
C GLY A 34 -4.22 12.62 -11.62
N SER A 35 -3.06 12.93 -12.22
CA SER A 35 -1.81 12.18 -12.01
C SER A 35 -1.29 12.26 -10.57
N ASP A 36 -1.59 13.35 -9.87
CA ASP A 36 -1.17 13.59 -8.50
C ASP A 36 -1.90 12.66 -7.51
N GLU A 37 -3.18 12.37 -7.79
CA GLU A 37 -3.98 11.38 -7.05
C GLU A 37 -3.36 9.99 -7.13
N ARG A 38 -2.99 9.56 -8.34
CA ARG A 38 -2.38 8.25 -8.59
C ARG A 38 -1.04 8.11 -7.88
N LEU A 39 -0.23 9.18 -7.86
CA LEU A 39 1.03 9.19 -7.15
C LEU A 39 0.82 9.15 -5.63
N SER A 40 -0.17 9.89 -5.11
CA SER A 40 -0.55 9.86 -3.70
C SER A 40 -1.00 8.47 -3.26
N MET A 41 -1.93 7.85 -4.00
CA MET A 41 -2.37 6.46 -3.76
C MET A 41 -1.20 5.48 -3.79
N PHE A 42 -0.30 5.62 -4.78
CA PHE A 42 0.89 4.79 -4.85
C PHE A 42 1.79 4.94 -3.61
N MET A 43 2.01 6.17 -3.14
CA MET A 43 2.81 6.41 -1.94
C MET A 43 2.17 5.82 -0.68
N GLU A 44 0.85 5.88 -0.54
CA GLU A 44 0.13 5.22 0.57
C GLU A 44 0.31 3.68 0.55
N LEU A 45 0.35 3.06 -0.64
CA LEU A 45 0.64 1.62 -0.78
C LEU A 45 2.10 1.31 -0.40
N VAL A 46 3.05 2.12 -0.87
CA VAL A 46 4.49 1.96 -0.62
C VAL A 46 4.82 2.08 0.88
N ASP A 47 4.13 2.93 1.62
CA ASP A 47 4.30 3.07 3.07
C ASP A 47 3.85 1.80 3.84
N GLY A 48 3.05 0.93 3.22
CA GLY A 48 2.67 -0.38 3.74
C GLY A 48 1.65 -0.36 4.89
N VAL A 49 1.32 0.81 5.43
CA VAL A 49 0.39 0.97 6.56
C VAL A 49 -1.04 0.57 6.15
N PHE A 50 -1.50 1.00 4.99
CA PHE A 50 -2.83 0.63 4.47
C PHE A 50 -2.94 -0.87 4.20
N LEU A 51 -1.93 -1.44 3.53
CA LEU A 51 -1.87 -2.87 3.23
C LEU A 51 -1.87 -3.73 4.49
N HIS A 52 -1.19 -3.29 5.54
CA HIS A 52 -1.22 -4.00 6.82
C HIS A 52 -2.60 -3.98 7.47
N LYS A 53 -3.34 -2.86 7.39
CA LYS A 53 -4.73 -2.82 7.87
C LYS A 53 -5.57 -3.88 7.15
N ILE A 54 -5.42 -4.01 5.83
CA ILE A 54 -6.10 -5.05 5.06
C ILE A 54 -5.71 -6.44 5.55
N MET A 55 -4.41 -6.72 5.71
CA MET A 55 -3.96 -8.03 6.21
C MET A 55 -4.54 -8.33 7.59
N THR A 56 -4.62 -7.36 8.50
CA THR A 56 -5.25 -7.56 9.82
C THR A 56 -6.76 -7.80 9.77
N HIS A 57 -7.45 -7.36 8.71
CA HIS A 57 -8.87 -7.70 8.49
C HIS A 57 -9.03 -9.12 7.95
N ILE A 58 -8.06 -9.61 7.17
CA ILE A 58 -8.07 -10.97 6.61
C ILE A 58 -7.69 -11.98 7.68
N ASP A 59 -6.62 -11.72 8.43
CA ASP A 59 -6.17 -12.53 9.55
C ASP A 59 -5.80 -11.63 10.74
N PRO A 60 -6.60 -11.63 11.82
CA PRO A 60 -6.31 -10.87 13.03
C PRO A 60 -5.23 -11.53 13.92
N SER A 61 -4.74 -12.73 13.59
CA SER A 61 -3.84 -13.51 14.45
C SER A 61 -2.49 -12.84 14.78
N PRO A 62 -1.84 -12.03 13.91
CA PRO A 62 -0.60 -11.33 14.27
C PRO A 62 -0.92 -9.94 14.84
N THR A 63 -1.34 -9.91 16.10
CA THR A 63 -2.01 -8.74 16.69
C THR A 63 -1.09 -7.66 17.29
N ASN A 64 0.24 -7.79 17.19
CA ASN A 64 1.15 -6.91 17.95
C ASN A 64 2.30 -6.24 17.16
N GLN A 65 2.32 -6.33 15.83
CA GLN A 65 3.35 -5.60 15.07
C GLN A 65 2.96 -4.12 14.89
N ARG A 66 3.70 -3.25 15.57
CA ARG A 66 3.53 -1.79 15.47
C ARG A 66 4.17 -1.28 14.19
N LEU A 67 3.37 -0.63 13.35
CA LEU A 67 3.85 0.06 12.16
C LEU A 67 4.15 1.53 12.42
N ASN A 68 5.06 2.08 11.62
CA ASN A 68 5.34 3.50 11.56
C ASN A 68 4.28 4.18 10.69
N LYS A 69 3.43 5.01 11.30
CA LYS A 69 2.36 5.74 10.58
C LYS A 69 2.88 7.00 9.87
N ASN A 70 3.92 7.63 10.44
CA ASN A 70 4.52 8.85 9.90
C ASN A 70 5.84 8.51 9.22
N VAL A 71 5.74 7.96 8.02
CA VAL A 71 6.91 7.48 7.27
C VAL A 71 7.74 8.64 6.73
N ASN A 72 7.12 9.77 6.34
CA ASN A 72 7.82 10.99 5.89
C ASN A 72 8.92 10.75 4.83
N ASN A 73 8.71 9.78 3.94
CA ASN A 73 9.69 9.31 2.96
C ASN A 73 11.00 8.72 3.53
N ASP A 74 11.03 8.36 4.83
CA ASP A 74 12.14 7.62 5.42
C ASP A 74 12.15 6.16 4.93
N VAL A 75 13.20 5.80 4.21
CA VAL A 75 13.37 4.48 3.59
C VAL A 75 13.46 3.37 4.65
N SER A 76 14.07 3.63 5.80
CA SER A 76 14.20 2.63 6.87
C SER A 76 12.85 2.31 7.49
N LEU A 77 12.00 3.33 7.68
CA LEU A 77 10.64 3.15 8.17
C LEU A 77 9.76 2.41 7.15
N ARG A 78 9.89 2.71 5.85
CA ARG A 78 9.21 1.95 4.77
C ARG A 78 9.63 0.50 4.76
N LEU A 79 10.94 0.24 4.80
CA LEU A 79 11.49 -1.10 4.78
C LEU A 79 11.01 -1.91 5.99
N HIS A 80 10.98 -1.29 7.18
CA HIS A 80 10.44 -1.92 8.38
C HIS A 80 8.97 -2.31 8.18
N ASN A 81 8.12 -1.38 7.73
CA ASN A 81 6.70 -1.62 7.51
C ASN A 81 6.46 -2.76 6.49
N LEU A 82 7.17 -2.75 5.36
CA LEU A 82 7.05 -3.78 4.33
C LEU A 82 7.61 -5.14 4.78
N THR A 83 8.64 -5.16 5.64
CA THR A 83 9.16 -6.40 6.25
C THR A 83 8.12 -7.04 7.16
N VAL A 84 7.40 -6.23 7.95
CA VAL A 84 6.28 -6.69 8.78
C VAL A 84 5.18 -7.28 7.89
N LEU A 85 4.76 -6.54 6.86
CA LEU A 85 3.70 -6.96 5.94
C LEU A 85 4.02 -8.30 5.25
N THR A 86 5.24 -8.43 4.70
CA THR A 86 5.65 -9.65 3.98
C THR A 86 5.77 -10.86 4.90
N ARG A 87 6.09 -10.68 6.18
CA ARG A 87 6.06 -11.77 7.16
C ARG A 87 4.63 -12.24 7.41
N HIS A 88 3.69 -11.32 7.60
CA HIS A 88 2.28 -11.66 7.79
C HIS A 88 1.73 -12.43 6.59
N ILE A 89 1.93 -11.95 5.36
CA ILE A 89 1.45 -12.63 4.13
C ILE A 89 2.01 -14.05 3.97
N ARG A 90 3.25 -14.28 4.43
CA ARG A 90 3.90 -15.60 4.35
C ARG A 90 3.49 -16.56 5.45
N THR A 91 2.89 -16.07 6.53
CA THR A 91 2.34 -16.94 7.57
C THR A 91 1.16 -17.70 6.96
N PRO A 92 1.16 -19.04 7.00
CA PRO A 92 0.03 -19.82 6.52
C PRO A 92 -1.24 -19.44 7.28
N LEU A 93 -2.33 -19.18 6.55
CA LEU A 93 -3.67 -19.11 7.13
C LEU A 93 -3.97 -20.49 7.74
N LEU A 94 -4.07 -20.58 9.07
CA LEU A 94 -4.41 -21.81 9.79
C LEU A 94 -5.90 -22.12 9.66
#